data_AF-A0A7K0THH4-F1
#
_entry.id   AF-A0A7K0THH4-F1
#
_cell.length_a   1.000
_cell.length_b   1.000
_cell.length_c   1.000
_cell.angle_alpha   90.00
_cell.angle_beta   90.00
_cell.angle_gamma   90.00
#
_symmetry.space_group_name_H-M   'P 1'
#
loop_
_entity.id
_entity.type
_entity.pdbx_description
1 polymer ?
#
loop_
_entity_poly.entity_id
_entity_poly.type
_entity_poly.pdbx_seq_one_letter_code
_entity_poly.pdbx_strand_id
1 'polypeptide(L)'
;MMRKVSKIAFGTSLLLVAISLTACSAQSSSTTETAATCTAGALPTLTSGVISIGTDDPAYDPWFSNNDPSNAKGFESAVAYAVANELGYPADKVVWIKAPFNTVIQPGTKPFDFDINQVSITAERANAVDFSSGYYDVAQAVVTIKGSKIANAKT
;
A
#
# COMPACT_ATOMS: atom_id res chain seq x y z
N MET A 1 -12.82 -64.49 38.11
CA MET A 1 -11.72 -65.06 37.31
C MET A 1 -10.56 -64.07 37.35
N MET A 2 -9.45 -64.41 38.02
CA MET A 2 -8.28 -63.56 38.25
C MET A 2 -7.38 -63.49 37.01
N ARG A 3 -6.73 -62.32 36.80
CA ARG A 3 -5.34 -62.07 36.30
C ARG A 3 -5.29 -60.68 35.65
N LYS A 4 -4.25 -59.85 35.78
CA LYS A 4 -3.07 -59.72 36.65
C LYS A 4 -2.51 -58.32 36.32
N VAL A 5 -2.10 -57.59 37.34
CA VAL A 5 -1.54 -56.22 37.27
C VAL A 5 -0.09 -56.26 36.74
N SER A 6 0.31 -55.26 35.95
CA SER A 6 1.72 -54.89 35.80
C SER A 6 1.90 -53.40 36.09
N LYS A 7 2.88 -53.11 36.95
CA LYS A 7 3.23 -51.81 37.53
C LYS A 7 4.23 -51.06 36.63
N ILE A 8 4.53 -49.81 37.00
CA ILE A 8 5.75 -48.99 36.81
C ILE A 8 5.33 -47.58 36.32
N ALA A 9 5.76 -46.44 36.84
CA ALA A 9 6.31 -45.97 38.11
C ALA A 9 6.19 -44.42 38.03
N PHE A 10 5.66 -43.76 39.05
CA PHE A 10 5.56 -42.29 39.08
C PHE A 10 6.85 -41.69 39.64
N GLY A 11 7.57 -40.92 38.83
CA GLY A 11 8.73 -40.14 39.25
C GLY A 11 8.31 -38.80 39.84
N THR A 12 8.81 -38.48 41.02
CA THR A 12 8.66 -37.20 41.73
C THR A 12 9.68 -36.19 41.19
N SER A 13 9.26 -34.93 40.96
CA SER A 13 10.20 -33.81 40.94
C SER A 13 9.55 -32.46 41.28
N LEU A 14 9.78 -32.09 42.55
CA LEU A 14 10.20 -30.80 43.08
C LEU A 14 9.62 -29.50 42.49
N LEU A 15 8.74 -28.89 43.27
CA LEU A 15 8.25 -27.51 43.15
C LEU A 15 9.33 -26.54 43.68
N LEU A 16 9.81 -25.62 42.85
CA LEU A 16 10.46 -24.38 43.31
C LEU A 16 9.64 -23.18 42.85
N VAL A 17 9.09 -22.46 43.82
CA VAL A 17 8.44 -21.16 43.65
C VAL A 17 9.52 -20.09 43.77
N ALA A 18 9.70 -19.28 42.73
CA ALA A 18 10.46 -18.04 42.78
C ALA A 18 9.51 -16.87 42.51
N ILE A 19 9.23 -16.09 43.56
CA ILE A 19 8.56 -14.79 43.46
C ILE A 19 9.63 -13.76 43.09
N SER A 20 9.44 -13.07 41.97
CA SER A 20 10.16 -11.83 41.66
C SER A 20 9.15 -10.75 41.25
N LEU A 21 9.16 -9.67 42.02
CA LEU A 21 8.48 -8.40 41.75
C LEU A 21 9.37 -7.58 40.82
N THR A 22 8.87 -7.17 39.65
CA THR A 22 9.48 -6.11 38.84
C THR A 22 8.43 -5.18 38.24
N ALA A 23 8.82 -3.91 38.20
CA ALA A 23 8.02 -2.72 38.05
C ALA A 23 7.46 -2.46 36.64
N CYS A 24 6.49 -1.54 36.63
CA CYS A 24 5.84 -0.89 35.49
C CYS A 24 6.81 -0.40 34.41
N SER A 25 6.50 -0.68 33.14
CA SER A 25 6.56 0.33 32.08
C SER A 25 5.54 -0.03 31.00
N ALA A 26 4.72 0.94 30.62
CA ALA A 26 3.81 0.83 29.50
C ALA A 26 4.65 0.76 28.22
N GLN A 27 4.96 -0.46 27.79
CA GLN A 27 5.56 -0.69 26.49
C GLN A 27 4.43 -0.63 25.47
N SER A 28 4.37 0.48 24.74
CA SER A 28 3.64 0.55 23.48
C SER A 28 4.07 -0.65 22.64
N SER A 29 3.14 -1.59 22.45
CA SER A 29 3.30 -2.68 21.50
C SER A 29 3.35 -2.07 20.10
N SER A 30 4.53 -1.65 19.66
CA SER A 30 4.83 -1.58 18.24
C SER A 30 4.85 -3.02 17.76
N THR A 31 3.73 -3.50 17.26
CA THR A 31 3.70 -4.67 16.39
C THR A 31 4.61 -4.37 15.22
N THR A 32 5.85 -4.84 15.31
CA THR A 32 6.71 -5.02 14.15
C THR A 32 6.00 -6.07 13.30
N GLU A 33 5.14 -5.63 12.39
CA GLU A 33 4.74 -6.45 11.26
C GLU A 33 6.03 -6.96 10.65
N THR A 34 6.24 -8.27 10.76
CA THR A 34 7.28 -8.93 9.99
C THR A 34 6.86 -8.72 8.56
N ALA A 35 7.49 -7.75 7.88
CA ALA A 35 7.27 -7.52 6.46
C ALA A 35 7.36 -8.89 5.78
N ALA A 36 6.26 -9.32 5.17
CA ALA A 36 6.28 -10.52 4.35
C ALA A 36 7.48 -10.37 3.40
N THR A 37 8.31 -11.40 3.31
CA THR A 37 9.40 -11.42 2.33
C THR A 37 8.76 -11.45 0.95
N CYS A 38 8.49 -10.27 0.39
CA CYS A 38 7.97 -10.10 -0.96
C CYS A 38 9.07 -10.54 -1.92
N THR A 39 8.89 -11.72 -2.52
CA THR A 39 9.77 -12.15 -3.61
C THR A 39 9.39 -11.32 -4.84
N ALA A 40 10.36 -10.60 -5.39
CA ALA A 40 10.17 -9.82 -6.61
C ALA A 40 9.59 -10.69 -7.73
N GLY A 41 8.58 -10.19 -8.43
CA GLY A 41 7.86 -10.89 -9.50
C GLY A 41 6.88 -11.97 -9.03
N ALA A 42 6.69 -12.16 -7.72
CA ALA A 42 5.81 -13.19 -7.16
C ALA A 42 4.67 -12.60 -6.30
N LEU A 43 4.33 -11.33 -6.50
CA LEU A 43 3.17 -10.73 -5.83
C LEU A 43 1.88 -11.42 -6.29
N PRO A 44 0.85 -11.52 -5.43
CA PRO A 44 -0.45 -12.07 -5.79
C PRO A 44 -1.24 -11.04 -6.63
N THR A 45 -0.79 -10.78 -7.85
CA THR A 45 -1.45 -9.85 -8.78
C THR A 45 -2.73 -10.43 -9.35
N LEU A 46 -3.62 -9.56 -9.85
CA LEU A 46 -4.89 -9.94 -10.49
C LEU A 46 -4.68 -10.87 -11.69
N THR A 47 -3.61 -10.63 -12.45
CA THR A 47 -3.16 -11.50 -13.54
C THR A 47 -1.76 -11.99 -13.24
N SER A 48 -1.61 -13.31 -13.06
CA SER A 48 -0.33 -13.91 -12.66
C SER A 48 0.83 -13.47 -13.55
N GLY A 49 1.89 -12.94 -12.92
CA GLY A 49 3.11 -12.50 -13.60
C GLY A 49 3.00 -11.16 -14.33
N VAL A 50 1.89 -10.44 -14.16
CA VAL A 50 1.63 -9.11 -14.72
C VAL A 50 1.23 -8.17 -13.60
N ILE A 51 1.66 -6.91 -13.67
CA ILE A 51 1.21 -5.84 -12.80
C ILE A 51 0.32 -4.87 -13.60
N SER A 52 -0.92 -4.71 -13.14
CA SER A 52 -1.91 -3.84 -13.75
C SER A 52 -2.00 -2.52 -12.99
N ILE A 53 -1.84 -1.40 -13.69
CA ILE A 53 -1.74 -0.06 -13.10
C ILE A 53 -2.90 0.80 -13.57
N GLY A 54 -3.64 1.36 -12.61
CA GLY A 54 -4.72 2.32 -12.81
C GLY A 54 -4.21 3.75 -12.98
N THR A 55 -4.85 4.51 -13.87
CA THR A 55 -4.76 5.99 -13.91
C THR A 55 -5.98 6.60 -14.60
N ASP A 56 -6.11 7.93 -14.62
CA ASP A 56 -7.26 8.66 -15.19
C ASP A 56 -7.41 8.51 -16.72
N ASP A 57 -8.64 8.73 -17.23
CA ASP A 57 -8.90 9.07 -18.63
C ASP A 57 -9.65 10.42 -18.72
N PRO A 58 -9.08 11.43 -19.39
CA PRO A 58 -7.72 11.46 -19.93
C PRO A 58 -6.63 11.60 -18.85
N ALA A 59 -5.50 10.93 -19.10
CA ALA A 59 -4.26 11.06 -18.37
C ALA A 59 -3.48 12.30 -18.88
N TYR A 60 -3.43 13.36 -18.07
CA TYR A 60 -2.92 14.66 -18.51
C TYR A 60 -1.41 14.86 -18.28
N ASP A 61 -0.82 15.73 -19.11
CA ASP A 61 0.50 16.31 -18.84
C ASP A 61 0.47 17.17 -17.55
N PRO A 62 1.57 17.24 -16.76
CA PRO A 62 2.88 16.63 -17.00
C PRO A 62 3.02 15.19 -16.43
N TRP A 63 1.93 14.58 -15.96
CA TRP A 63 1.93 13.28 -15.30
C TRP A 63 2.05 12.13 -16.29
N PHE A 64 1.31 12.23 -17.39
CA PHE A 64 1.31 11.31 -18.51
C PHE A 64 1.29 12.09 -19.83
N SER A 65 2.23 11.79 -20.72
CA SER A 65 2.30 12.51 -22.00
C SER A 65 1.34 11.92 -23.04
N ASN A 66 0.65 12.79 -23.77
CA ASN A 66 -0.24 12.45 -24.88
C ASN A 66 -1.43 11.53 -24.52
N ASN A 67 -1.90 11.56 -23.27
CA ASN A 67 -2.97 10.66 -22.79
C ASN A 67 -2.63 9.17 -22.98
N ASP A 68 -1.35 8.83 -22.97
CA ASP A 68 -0.84 7.47 -23.11
C ASP A 68 0.08 7.15 -21.94
N PRO A 69 -0.40 6.39 -20.93
CA PRO A 69 0.41 6.08 -19.77
C PRO A 69 1.49 5.02 -20.05
N SER A 70 1.39 4.30 -21.17
CA SER A 70 2.30 3.20 -21.53
C SER A 70 3.60 3.65 -22.20
N ASN A 71 3.70 4.93 -22.58
CA ASN A 71 4.86 5.44 -23.32
C ASN A 71 6.07 5.81 -22.45
N ALA A 72 6.01 5.57 -21.13
CA ALA A 72 7.04 5.91 -20.15
C ALA A 72 7.40 7.40 -20.10
N LYS A 73 6.50 8.30 -20.54
CA LYS A 73 6.71 9.76 -20.55
C LYS A 73 5.72 10.45 -19.63
N GLY A 74 6.25 11.39 -18.84
CA GLY A 74 5.53 12.06 -17.77
C GLY A 74 5.97 11.52 -16.40
N PHE A 75 5.74 12.32 -15.35
CA PHE A 75 6.24 12.02 -14.02
C PHE A 75 5.70 10.69 -13.47
N GLU A 76 4.39 10.48 -13.50
CA GLU A 76 3.77 9.28 -12.90
C GLU A 76 3.97 8.04 -13.77
N SER A 77 4.03 8.18 -15.10
CA SER A 77 4.44 7.07 -15.96
C SER A 77 5.85 6.58 -15.58
N ALA A 78 6.81 7.50 -15.42
CA ALA A 78 8.18 7.15 -15.02
C ALA A 78 8.24 6.52 -13.61
N VAL A 79 7.49 7.06 -12.64
CA VAL A 79 7.40 6.50 -11.28
C VAL A 79 6.79 5.09 -11.32
N ALA A 80 5.70 4.89 -12.07
CA ALA A 80 5.03 3.59 -12.18
C ALA A 80 5.96 2.49 -12.72
N TYR A 81 6.70 2.79 -13.79
CA TYR A 81 7.67 1.85 -14.35
C TYR A 81 8.85 1.59 -13.41
N ALA A 82 9.32 2.60 -12.67
CA ALA A 82 10.37 2.41 -11.67
C ALA A 82 9.89 1.49 -10.53
N VAL A 83 8.68 1.72 -10.00
CA VAL A 83 8.06 0.87 -8.97
C VAL A 83 7.87 -0.56 -9.49
N ALA A 84 7.32 -0.74 -10.69
CA ALA A 84 7.15 -2.06 -11.29
C ALA A 84 8.49 -2.82 -11.40
N ASN A 85 9.56 -2.15 -11.83
CA ASN A 85 10.89 -2.74 -11.92
C ASN A 85 11.44 -3.20 -10.56
N GLU A 86 11.32 -2.36 -9.51
CA GLU A 86 11.72 -2.74 -8.14
C GLU A 86 10.88 -3.92 -7.60
N LEU A 87 9.62 -4.01 -7.99
CA LEU A 87 8.75 -5.14 -7.67
C LEU A 87 9.04 -6.40 -8.51
N GLY A 88 9.99 -6.36 -9.45
CA GLY A 88 10.39 -7.49 -10.30
C GLY A 88 9.54 -7.69 -11.55
N TYR A 89 8.78 -6.67 -11.98
CA TYR A 89 7.99 -6.69 -13.20
C TYR A 89 8.67 -5.83 -14.26
N PRO A 90 9.30 -6.43 -15.29
CA PRO A 90 9.84 -5.66 -16.41
C PRO A 90 8.72 -4.96 -17.18
N ALA A 91 9.07 -3.96 -18.00
CA ALA A 91 8.10 -3.08 -18.65
C ALA A 91 7.05 -3.82 -19.52
N ASP A 92 7.40 -4.97 -20.12
CA ASP A 92 6.49 -5.83 -20.89
C ASP A 92 5.50 -6.63 -20.03
N LYS A 93 5.64 -6.57 -18.69
CA LYS A 93 4.72 -7.11 -17.69
C LYS A 93 3.87 -6.04 -17.01
N VAL A 94 3.95 -4.79 -17.47
CA VAL A 94 3.08 -3.70 -17.01
C VAL A 94 1.92 -3.53 -17.99
N VAL A 95 0.70 -3.58 -17.48
CA VAL A 95 -0.51 -3.26 -18.26
C VAL A 95 -1.23 -2.07 -17.64
N TRP A 96 -1.74 -1.17 -18.48
CA TRP A 96 -2.40 0.04 -18.02
C TRP A 96 -3.92 -0.08 -18.15
N ILE A 97 -4.61 0.40 -17.12
CA ILE A 97 -6.07 0.46 -17.07
C ILE A 97 -6.45 1.91 -16.80
N LYS A 98 -7.26 2.46 -17.68
CA LYS A 98 -7.83 3.77 -17.47
C LYS A 98 -9.13 3.68 -16.67
N ALA A 99 -9.22 4.42 -15.57
CA ALA A 99 -10.36 4.40 -14.66
C ALA A 99 -10.69 5.83 -14.20
N PRO A 100 -11.98 6.23 -14.14
CA PRO A 100 -12.32 7.55 -13.63
C PRO A 100 -11.93 7.72 -12.16
N PHE A 101 -11.41 8.89 -11.78
CA PHE A 101 -11.07 9.24 -10.40
C PHE A 101 -12.15 8.87 -9.37
N ASN A 102 -13.42 9.18 -9.65
CA ASN A 102 -14.53 8.88 -8.74
C ASN A 102 -14.73 7.38 -8.50
N THR A 103 -14.19 6.51 -9.35
CA THR A 103 -14.22 5.06 -9.17
C THR A 103 -13.04 4.57 -8.34
N VAL A 104 -11.85 5.15 -8.51
CA VAL A 104 -10.63 4.65 -7.82
C VAL A 104 -10.65 4.93 -6.33
N ILE A 105 -11.26 6.04 -5.89
CA ILE A 105 -11.33 6.43 -4.47
C ILE A 105 -12.48 5.78 -3.67
N GLN A 106 -13.36 5.02 -4.33
CA GLN A 106 -14.48 4.34 -3.68
C GLN A 106 -14.03 2.99 -3.09
N PRO A 107 -14.71 2.45 -2.07
CA PRO A 107 -14.40 1.11 -1.59
C PRO A 107 -14.75 0.03 -2.65
N GLY A 108 -14.15 -1.15 -2.51
CA GLY A 108 -14.46 -2.34 -3.30
C GLY A 108 -13.39 -2.73 -4.32
N THR A 109 -13.61 -3.85 -4.98
CA THR A 109 -12.66 -4.46 -5.91
C THR A 109 -12.30 -3.52 -7.06
N LYS A 110 -11.01 -3.44 -7.38
CA LYS A 110 -10.47 -2.69 -8.51
C LYS A 110 -10.06 -3.62 -9.64
N PRO A 111 -10.13 -3.18 -10.90
CA PRO A 111 -9.66 -3.97 -12.03
C PRO A 111 -8.13 -3.91 -12.22
N PHE A 112 -7.41 -3.18 -11.37
CA PHE A 112 -5.96 -3.00 -11.38
C PHE A 112 -5.36 -3.41 -10.03
N ASP A 113 -4.05 -3.68 -9.99
CA ASP A 113 -3.31 -4.02 -8.78
C ASP A 113 -3.03 -2.79 -7.91
N PHE A 114 -2.70 -1.65 -8.53
CA PHE A 114 -2.63 -0.35 -7.84
C PHE A 114 -2.96 0.81 -8.79
N ASP A 115 -3.27 1.97 -8.22
CA ASP A 115 -3.56 3.22 -8.94
C ASP A 115 -2.48 4.27 -8.70
N ILE A 116 -2.11 5.03 -9.72
CA ILE A 116 -1.27 6.22 -9.62
C ILE A 116 -1.89 7.37 -10.44
N ASN A 117 -2.43 8.34 -9.71
CA ASN A 117 -3.38 9.30 -10.26
C ASN A 117 -3.54 10.57 -9.40
N GLN A 118 -2.44 11.17 -8.94
CA GLN A 118 -2.44 12.39 -8.10
C GLN A 118 -3.39 12.36 -6.87
N VAL A 119 -3.69 11.17 -6.33
CA VAL A 119 -4.69 11.03 -5.27
C VAL A 119 -4.14 11.60 -3.96
N SER A 120 -4.67 12.74 -3.53
CA SER A 120 -4.35 13.27 -2.19
C SER A 120 -4.87 12.34 -1.10
N ILE A 121 -3.99 12.02 -0.15
CA ILE A 121 -4.30 11.18 1.00
C ILE A 121 -5.13 12.00 2.00
N THR A 122 -6.35 11.53 2.29
CA THR A 122 -7.22 12.12 3.32
C THR A 122 -7.76 11.01 4.22
N ALA A 123 -8.15 11.35 5.45
CA ALA A 123 -8.73 10.37 6.37
C ALA A 123 -10.00 9.72 5.79
N GLU A 124 -10.83 10.49 5.07
CA GLU A 124 -12.02 9.97 4.41
C GLU A 124 -11.68 8.91 3.34
N ARG A 125 -10.69 9.18 2.47
CA ARG A 125 -10.28 8.23 1.43
C ARG A 125 -9.56 7.02 2.02
N ALA A 126 -8.76 7.22 3.06
CA ALA A 126 -8.06 6.14 3.75
C ALA A 126 -9.02 5.15 4.45
N ASN A 127 -10.27 5.55 4.71
CA ASN A 127 -11.31 4.63 5.18
C ASN A 127 -11.90 3.76 4.05
N ALA A 128 -11.66 4.11 2.77
CA ALA A 128 -12.21 3.44 1.60
C ALA A 128 -11.18 2.60 0.84
N VAL A 129 -9.92 3.05 0.81
CA VAL A 129 -8.81 2.42 0.09
C VAL A 129 -7.51 2.53 0.88
N ASP A 130 -6.59 1.59 0.64
CA ASP A 130 -5.24 1.64 1.20
C ASP A 130 -4.35 2.59 0.38
N PHE A 131 -3.46 3.29 1.08
CA PHE A 131 -2.46 4.17 0.46
C PHE A 131 -1.05 3.66 0.72
N SER A 132 -0.17 3.84 -0.27
CA SER A 132 1.27 3.81 -0.06
C SER A 132 1.73 5.08 0.69
N SER A 133 3.02 5.17 0.97
CA SER A 133 3.64 6.46 1.27
C SER A 133 3.47 7.40 0.07
N GLY A 134 3.11 8.66 0.33
CA GLY A 134 3.03 9.68 -0.72
C GLY A 134 4.36 9.84 -1.46
N TYR A 135 4.28 10.04 -2.78
CA TYR A 135 5.45 10.20 -3.66
C TYR A 135 5.73 11.66 -4.06
N TYR A 136 4.85 12.60 -3.70
CA TYR A 136 5.06 14.04 -3.79
C TYR A 136 4.05 14.80 -2.92
N ASP A 137 4.40 16.03 -2.54
CA ASP A 137 3.50 16.94 -1.83
C ASP A 137 2.85 17.93 -2.81
N VAL A 138 1.61 18.32 -2.52
CA VAL A 138 0.86 19.32 -3.30
C VAL A 138 0.67 20.61 -2.51
N ALA A 139 0.85 21.74 -3.19
CA ALA A 139 0.42 23.05 -2.71
C ALA A 139 -0.74 23.54 -3.57
N GLN A 140 -1.90 23.78 -2.96
CA GLN A 140 -3.05 24.31 -3.67
C GLN A 140 -2.92 25.83 -3.87
N ALA A 141 -3.30 26.30 -5.05
CA ALA A 141 -3.28 27.72 -5.39
C ALA A 141 -4.58 28.13 -6.09
N VAL A 142 -4.98 29.38 -5.91
CA VAL A 142 -6.08 30.00 -6.66
C VAL A 142 -5.50 30.81 -7.80
N VAL A 143 -5.91 30.49 -9.03
CA VAL A 143 -5.50 31.22 -10.23
C VAL A 143 -6.59 32.23 -10.62
N THR A 144 -6.18 33.46 -10.93
CA THR A 144 -7.11 34.53 -11.34
C THR A 144 -6.52 35.41 -12.43
N ILE A 145 -7.38 36.18 -13.09
CA ILE A 145 -6.97 37.16 -14.10
C ILE A 145 -6.22 38.30 -13.41
N LYS A 146 -5.15 38.79 -14.05
CA LYS A 146 -4.37 39.93 -13.58
C LYS A 146 -5.28 41.13 -13.29
N GLY A 147 -5.16 41.69 -12.09
CA GLY A 147 -5.92 42.86 -11.65
C GLY A 147 -7.32 42.56 -11.10
N SER A 148 -7.72 41.28 -10.98
CA SER A 148 -8.97 40.94 -10.31
C SER A 148 -8.95 41.35 -8.84
N LYS A 149 -10.14 41.51 -8.23
CA LYS A 149 -10.27 41.85 -6.80
C LYS A 149 -9.62 40.83 -5.87
N ILE A 150 -9.39 39.61 -6.35
CA ILE A 150 -8.80 38.50 -5.58
C ILE A 150 -7.31 38.27 -5.91
N ALA A 151 -6.68 39.10 -6.75
CA ALA A 151 -5.29 38.92 -7.18
C ALA A 151 -4.26 38.94 -6.04
N ASN A 152 -4.61 39.53 -4.90
CA ASN A 152 -3.75 39.59 -3.71
C ASN A 152 -4.35 38.82 -2.52
N ALA A 153 -5.30 37.90 -2.77
CA ALA A 153 -5.84 37.05 -1.71
C ALA A 153 -4.72 36.21 -1.08
N LYS A 154 -4.75 36.07 0.24
CA LYS A 154 -3.81 35.25 1.02
C LYS A 154 -4.59 34.21 1.80
N THR A 155 -4.01 33.03 1.93
CA THR A 155 -4.47 31.93 2.79
C THR A 155 -3.93 32.09 4.19
#